data_AF-A0AAE6WZF5-F1
#
_entry.id   AF-A0AAE6WZF5-F1
#
_cell.length_a   1.000
_cell.length_b   1.000
_cell.length_c   1.000
_cell.angle_alpha   90.00
_cell.angle_beta   90.00
_cell.angle_gamma   90.00
#
_symmetry.space_group_name_H-M   'P 1'
#
loop_
_entity.id
_entity.type
_entity.pdbx_description
1 polymer ?
#
loop_
_entity_poly.entity_id
_entity_poly.type
_entity_poly.pdbx_seq_one_letter_code
_entity_poly.pdbx_strand_id
1 'polypeptide(L)'
;MKGKVTPVRGSVVYCDLTAGRKLAEHSGIYIGDNRIVHLNRHGYIEIVSPQQFISGITTGNEIYVSCEGEWPVGCDEVADFAESMVGIIRNYHVLVDNCHQFSAGCLMKDPENYNNFLWFLKDEAKKRLGADNWRLWDKNYW
;
A
#
# COMPACT_ATOMS: atom_id res chain seq x y z
N MET A 1 9.39 21.62 0.94
CA MET A 1 8.32 20.60 1.10
C MET A 1 8.18 19.87 -0.22
N LYS A 2 8.31 18.53 -0.24
CA LYS A 2 7.83 17.75 -1.39
C LYS A 2 6.31 17.96 -1.49
N GLY A 3 5.77 18.24 -2.67
CA GLY A 3 4.34 18.51 -2.85
C GLY A 3 3.46 17.33 -2.40
N LYS A 4 2.22 17.62 -1.98
CA LYS A 4 1.20 16.59 -1.74
C LYS A 4 0.59 16.14 -3.06
N VAL A 5 0.11 14.91 -3.12
CA VAL A 5 -0.49 14.30 -4.34
C VAL A 5 -1.78 13.56 -4.01
N THR A 6 -2.51 13.15 -5.03
CA THR A 6 -3.63 12.19 -4.92
C THR A 6 -3.22 10.93 -5.68
N PRO A 7 -3.40 9.71 -5.12
CA PRO A 7 -3.03 8.48 -5.81
C PRO A 7 -3.86 8.30 -7.08
N VAL A 8 -3.26 7.62 -8.05
CA VAL A 8 -3.94 7.11 -9.24
C VAL A 8 -4.22 5.63 -9.05
N ARG A 9 -5.23 5.08 -9.73
CA ARG A 9 -5.59 3.66 -9.60
C ARG A 9 -4.35 2.77 -9.81
N GLY A 10 -4.17 1.81 -8.91
CA GLY A 10 -3.01 0.93 -8.84
C GLY A 10 -1.77 1.52 -8.15
N SER A 11 -1.84 2.74 -7.62
CA SER A 11 -0.76 3.27 -6.78
C SER A 11 -0.56 2.39 -5.55
N VAL A 12 0.70 2.15 -5.20
CA VAL A 12 1.06 1.61 -3.89
C VAL A 12 0.94 2.74 -2.88
N VAL A 13 0.28 2.45 -1.76
CA VAL A 13 0.19 3.37 -0.63
C VAL A 13 0.76 2.71 0.61
N TYR A 14 1.39 3.51 1.48
CA TYR A 14 1.81 3.04 2.79
C TYR A 14 1.76 4.15 3.84
N CYS A 15 1.64 3.77 5.11
CA CYS A 15 1.93 4.64 6.23
C CYS A 15 3.11 4.07 7.01
N ASP A 16 4.09 4.92 7.33
CA ASP A 16 5.24 4.60 8.19
C ASP A 16 5.21 5.56 9.37
N LEU A 17 5.48 5.00 10.54
CA LEU A 17 5.23 5.62 11.82
C LEU A 17 6.47 6.07 12.56
N THR A 18 7.67 5.67 12.13
CA THR A 18 8.82 5.74 13.02
C THR A 18 10.16 5.96 12.31
N ALA A 19 10.20 6.68 11.19
CA ALA A 19 11.48 7.03 10.56
C ALA A 19 12.45 5.81 10.47
N GLY A 20 11.94 4.64 10.11
CA GLY A 20 12.71 3.40 9.98
C GLY A 20 12.69 2.39 11.13
N ARG A 21 11.72 2.40 12.07
CA ARG A 21 11.51 1.27 13.02
C ARG A 21 10.24 0.47 12.65
N LYS A 22 10.43 -0.69 12.02
CA LYS A 22 9.46 -1.73 11.57
C LYS A 22 8.12 -1.94 12.29
N LEU A 23 7.92 -1.44 13.50
CA LEU A 23 6.83 -1.83 14.40
C LEU A 23 5.44 -1.34 13.97
N ALA A 24 5.32 -0.46 12.96
CA ALA A 24 4.01 0.04 12.54
C ALA A 24 3.95 0.56 11.09
N GLU A 25 4.66 -0.11 10.17
CA GLU A 25 4.49 0.11 8.73
C GLU A 25 3.27 -0.67 8.23
N HIS A 26 2.47 -0.05 7.36
CA HIS A 26 1.32 -0.73 6.74
C HIS A 26 1.17 -0.27 5.29
N SER A 27 0.80 -1.19 4.40
CA SER A 27 0.72 -0.92 2.97
C SER A 27 -0.53 -1.52 2.32
N GLY A 28 -0.90 -0.96 1.17
CA GLY A 28 -2.01 -1.42 0.35
C GLY A 28 -1.94 -0.87 -1.07
N ILE A 29 -2.96 -1.18 -1.85
CA ILE A 29 -3.12 -0.75 -3.24
C ILE A 29 -4.34 0.17 -3.34
N TYR A 30 -4.14 1.37 -3.86
CA TYR A 30 -5.25 2.29 -4.14
C TYR A 30 -6.02 1.82 -5.38
N ILE A 31 -7.35 1.71 -5.29
CA ILE A 31 -8.21 1.19 -6.36
C ILE A 31 -9.17 2.27 -6.93
N GLY A 32 -8.98 3.54 -6.58
CA GLY A 32 -9.90 4.61 -7.00
C GLY A 32 -10.97 4.93 -5.96
N ASP A 33 -11.64 6.07 -6.13
CA ASP A 33 -12.74 6.55 -5.27
C ASP A 33 -12.46 6.51 -3.77
N ASN A 34 -11.25 6.90 -3.34
CA ASN A 34 -10.84 6.82 -1.93
C ASN A 34 -11.01 5.41 -1.33
N ARG A 35 -10.67 4.39 -2.11
CA ARG A 35 -10.66 3.00 -1.67
C ARG A 35 -9.27 2.41 -1.79
N ILE A 36 -8.88 1.66 -0.76
CA ILE A 36 -7.60 0.97 -0.65
C ILE A 36 -7.90 -0.49 -0.36
N VAL A 37 -7.30 -1.40 -1.13
CA VAL A 37 -7.25 -2.81 -0.76
C VAL A 37 -6.01 -3.06 0.07
N HIS A 38 -6.18 -3.73 1.21
CA HIS A 38 -5.04 -4.15 2.03
C HIS A 38 -5.31 -5.50 2.68
N LEU A 39 -4.23 -6.15 3.11
CA LEU A 39 -4.27 -7.26 4.05
C LEU A 39 -4.26 -6.69 5.47
N ASN A 40 -5.30 -6.96 6.27
CA ASN A 40 -5.37 -6.51 7.64
C ASN A 40 -4.62 -7.45 8.60
N ARG A 41 -4.43 -7.00 9.85
CA ARG A 41 -3.75 -7.77 10.92
C ARG A 41 -4.44 -9.07 11.32
N HIS A 42 -5.66 -9.30 10.86
CA HIS A 42 -6.44 -10.51 11.12
C HIS A 42 -6.40 -11.49 9.93
N GLY A 43 -5.64 -11.16 8.87
CA GLY A 43 -5.47 -12.01 7.69
C GLY A 43 -6.52 -11.80 6.59
N TYR A 44 -7.40 -10.81 6.71
CA TYR A 44 -8.43 -10.53 5.70
C TYR A 44 -7.92 -9.53 4.67
N ILE A 45 -8.15 -9.82 3.40
CA ILE A 45 -7.99 -8.86 2.31
C ILE A 45 -9.31 -8.12 2.14
N GLU A 46 -9.31 -6.82 2.45
CA GLU A 46 -10.51 -6.00 2.51
C GLU A 46 -10.32 -4.63 1.84
N ILE A 47 -11.44 -4.00 1.49
CA ILE A 47 -11.49 -2.64 0.97
C ILE A 47 -11.77 -1.69 2.13
N VAL A 48 -10.95 -0.65 2.26
CA VAL A 48 -11.08 0.37 3.30
C VAL A 48 -10.96 1.77 2.72
N SER A 49 -11.55 2.74 3.44
CA SER A 49 -11.26 4.16 3.25
C SER A 49 -9.85 4.53 3.74
N PRO A 50 -9.27 5.66 3.31
CA PRO A 50 -8.03 6.19 3.85
C PRO A 50 -8.05 6.36 5.37
N GLN A 51 -9.17 6.79 5.96
CA GLN A 51 -9.34 6.91 7.40
C GLN A 51 -9.24 5.55 8.09
N GLN A 52 -9.93 4.54 7.56
CA GLN A 52 -9.87 3.18 8.10
C GLN A 52 -8.47 2.59 7.96
N PHE A 53 -7.79 2.81 6.84
CA PHE A 53 -6.43 2.34 6.56
C PHE A 53 -5.42 2.78 7.63
N ILE A 54 -5.52 4.03 8.09
CA ILE A 54 -4.65 4.56 9.16
C ILE A 54 -5.21 4.34 10.58
N SER A 55 -6.51 4.13 10.75
CA SER A 55 -7.16 3.98 12.07
C SER A 55 -6.69 2.76 12.86
N GLY A 56 -6.23 1.71 12.18
CA GLY A 56 -5.69 0.51 12.80
C GLY A 56 -4.32 0.71 13.45
N ILE A 57 -3.73 1.89 13.29
CA ILE A 57 -2.35 2.24 13.59
C ILE A 57 -2.39 3.45 14.53
N THR A 58 -2.08 3.23 15.81
CA THR A 58 -2.41 4.14 16.92
C THR A 58 -1.74 5.52 16.88
N THR A 59 -0.83 5.78 15.94
CA THR A 59 -0.03 7.01 15.92
C THR A 59 0.22 7.58 14.51
N GLY A 60 -0.12 6.86 13.43
CA GLY A 60 0.26 7.23 12.05
C GLY A 60 -0.86 7.96 11.34
N ASN A 61 -0.68 9.25 11.01
CA ASN A 61 -1.73 10.08 10.43
C ASN A 61 -1.51 10.41 8.94
N GLU A 62 -0.49 9.84 8.30
CA GLU A 62 -0.07 10.18 6.95
C GLU A 62 -0.01 8.94 6.07
N ILE A 63 -0.46 9.10 4.83
CA ILE A 63 -0.36 8.07 3.79
C ILE A 63 0.58 8.59 2.71
N TYR A 64 1.57 7.80 2.36
CA TYR A 64 2.53 8.05 1.29
C TYR A 64 2.08 7.31 0.03
N VAL A 65 2.22 7.97 -1.12
CA VAL A 65 1.81 7.50 -2.45
C VAL A 65 3.05 7.27 -3.30
N SER A 66 3.09 6.15 -4.02
CA SER A 66 4.13 5.86 -5.02
C SER A 66 4.14 6.90 -6.13
N CYS A 67 5.30 7.53 -6.37
CA CYS A 67 5.47 8.58 -7.37
C CYS A 67 6.72 8.36 -8.22
N GLU A 68 6.67 8.80 -9.48
CA GLU A 68 7.83 9.06 -10.33
C GLU A 68 8.08 10.58 -10.33
N GLY A 69 9.16 11.01 -9.68
CA GLY A 69 9.48 12.41 -9.46
C GLY A 69 8.39 13.15 -8.65
N GLU A 70 7.56 13.91 -9.35
CA GLU A 70 6.45 14.68 -8.74
C GLU A 70 5.07 14.05 -8.96
N TRP A 71 4.98 13.04 -9.82
CA TRP A 71 3.71 12.52 -10.32
C TRP A 71 3.37 11.18 -9.66
N PRO A 72 2.12 10.99 -9.19
CA PRO A 72 1.68 9.70 -8.69
C PRO A 72 1.70 8.66 -9.82
N VAL A 73 2.15 7.45 -9.51
CA VAL A 73 2.18 6.32 -10.46
C VAL A 73 1.37 5.15 -9.93
N GLY A 74 0.76 4.42 -10.85
CA GLY A 74 -0.09 3.26 -10.61
C GLY A 74 -0.37 2.52 -11.92
N CYS A 75 -0.97 1.35 -11.82
CA CYS A 75 -1.27 0.46 -12.94
C CYS A 75 -2.62 -0.20 -12.71
N ASP A 76 -3.54 -0.08 -13.67
CA ASP A 76 -4.91 -0.60 -13.52
C ASP A 76 -4.90 -2.11 -13.29
N GLU A 77 -4.01 -2.87 -13.93
CA GLU A 77 -3.89 -4.31 -13.71
C GLU A 77 -3.46 -4.68 -12.29
N VAL A 78 -2.73 -3.80 -11.59
CA VAL A 78 -2.37 -3.99 -10.18
C VAL A 78 -3.60 -3.77 -9.29
N ALA A 79 -4.43 -2.78 -9.61
CA ALA A 79 -5.69 -2.53 -8.92
C ALA A 79 -6.70 -3.66 -9.15
N ASP A 80 -6.86 -4.10 -10.39
CA ASP A 80 -7.74 -5.22 -10.77
C ASP A 80 -7.33 -6.50 -10.04
N PHE A 81 -6.03 -6.78 -9.97
CA PHE A 81 -5.53 -7.92 -9.23
C PHE A 81 -5.82 -7.78 -7.72
N ALA A 82 -5.57 -6.61 -7.13
CA ALA A 82 -5.86 -6.37 -5.72
C ALA A 82 -7.36 -6.56 -5.41
N GLU A 83 -8.24 -6.05 -6.26
CA GLU A 83 -9.70 -6.24 -6.13
C GLU A 83 -10.10 -7.71 -6.23
N SER A 84 -9.47 -8.49 -7.13
CA SER A 84 -9.75 -9.92 -7.28
C SER A 84 -9.41 -10.75 -6.04
N MET A 85 -8.56 -10.23 -5.15
CA MET A 85 -8.15 -10.88 -3.92
C MET A 85 -9.05 -10.55 -2.72
N VAL A 86 -9.97 -9.60 -2.86
CA VAL A 86 -10.87 -9.18 -1.78
C VAL A 86 -11.74 -10.34 -1.31
N GLY A 87 -11.85 -10.52 0.01
CA GLY A 87 -12.59 -11.61 0.65
C GLY A 87 -11.78 -12.88 0.87
N ILE A 88 -10.56 -12.97 0.34
CA ILE A 88 -9.63 -14.07 0.65
C ILE A 88 -9.08 -13.88 2.07
N ILE A 89 -9.03 -14.97 2.82
CA ILE A 89 -8.47 -15.04 4.17
C ILE A 89 -7.13 -15.76 4.10
N ARG A 90 -6.07 -15.13 4.60
CA ARG A 90 -4.74 -15.73 4.72
C ARG A 90 -4.54 -16.30 6.12
N ASN A 91 -4.41 -17.62 6.17
CA ASN A 91 -4.28 -18.40 7.40
C ASN A 91 -2.78 -18.53 7.77
N TYR A 92 -2.12 -17.48 8.27
CA TYR A 92 -0.68 -17.57 8.60
C TYR A 92 -0.26 -16.77 9.84
N HIS A 93 0.65 -17.35 10.63
CA HIS A 93 1.01 -16.98 12.00
C HIS A 93 1.86 -15.69 12.18
N VAL A 94 2.14 -14.92 11.13
CA VAL A 94 3.05 -13.75 11.19
C VAL A 94 2.40 -12.54 10.54
N LEU A 95 1.77 -11.67 11.34
CA LEU A 95 0.66 -10.81 10.89
C LEU A 95 1.02 -9.34 10.57
N VAL A 96 2.26 -8.89 10.78
CA VAL A 96 2.65 -7.49 10.54
C VAL A 96 3.33 -7.29 9.17
N ASP A 97 4.18 -8.25 8.76
CA ASP A 97 5.01 -8.13 7.55
C ASP A 97 4.23 -8.46 6.24
N ASN A 98 3.05 -9.07 6.32
CA ASN A 98 2.37 -9.60 5.13
C ASN A 98 1.60 -8.55 4.32
N CYS A 99 1.35 -7.35 4.87
CA CYS A 99 0.74 -6.29 4.07
C CYS A 99 1.66 -5.88 2.89
N HIS A 100 2.97 -5.88 3.13
CA HIS A 100 3.98 -5.64 2.11
C HIS A 100 4.06 -6.79 1.11
N GLN A 101 3.98 -8.04 1.59
CA GLN A 101 3.92 -9.23 0.74
C GLN A 101 2.70 -9.21 -0.18
N PHE A 102 1.53 -8.84 0.36
CA PHE A 102 0.30 -8.67 -0.41
C PHE A 102 0.46 -7.59 -1.48
N SER A 103 0.90 -6.40 -1.08
CA SER A 103 1.06 -5.25 -2.00
C SER A 103 2.10 -5.55 -3.09
N ALA A 104 3.22 -6.19 -2.73
CA ALA A 104 4.23 -6.63 -3.69
C ALA A 104 3.69 -7.73 -4.60
N GLY A 105 2.87 -8.63 -4.07
CA GLY A 105 2.20 -9.67 -4.84
C GLY A 105 1.24 -9.10 -5.87
N CYS A 106 0.59 -7.97 -5.59
CA CYS A 106 -0.22 -7.27 -6.58
C CYS A 106 0.63 -6.70 -7.73
N LEU A 107 1.80 -6.12 -7.42
CA LEU A 107 2.75 -5.63 -8.44
C LEU A 107 3.33 -6.75 -9.29
N MET A 108 3.61 -7.89 -8.66
CA MET A 108 4.24 -9.05 -9.29
C MET A 108 3.23 -9.99 -9.97
N LYS A 109 1.94 -9.86 -9.65
CA LYS A 109 0.90 -10.87 -9.89
C LYS A 109 1.27 -12.24 -9.33
N ASP A 110 1.93 -12.24 -8.17
CA ASP A 110 2.41 -13.42 -7.46
C ASP A 110 2.04 -13.32 -5.97
N PRO A 111 0.90 -13.90 -5.55
CA PRO A 111 0.44 -13.77 -4.17
C PRO A 111 1.38 -14.46 -3.16
N GLU A 112 2.16 -15.46 -3.56
CA GLU A 112 2.99 -16.29 -2.66
C GLU A 112 4.47 -15.84 -2.61
N ASN A 113 4.76 -14.65 -3.12
CA ASN A 113 6.09 -14.04 -3.08
C ASN A 113 6.63 -13.88 -1.64
N TYR A 114 7.94 -13.64 -1.49
CA TYR A 114 8.59 -13.50 -0.17
C TYR A 114 8.83 -12.05 0.28
N ASN A 115 8.26 -11.06 -0.42
CA ASN A 115 8.56 -9.63 -0.25
C ASN A 115 7.79 -9.00 0.93
N ASN A 116 8.14 -9.41 2.14
CA ASN A 116 7.42 -9.05 3.37
C ASN A 116 7.94 -7.79 4.09
N PHE A 117 8.93 -7.08 3.53
CA PHE A 117 9.43 -5.82 4.08
C PHE A 117 9.08 -4.63 3.18
N LEU A 118 8.85 -3.46 3.77
CA LEU A 118 8.56 -2.24 3.01
C LEU A 118 9.64 -1.94 1.96
N TRP A 119 10.91 -2.20 2.24
CA TRP A 119 11.98 -1.96 1.26
C TRP A 119 11.89 -2.89 0.04
N PHE A 120 11.44 -4.15 0.20
CA PHE A 120 11.17 -5.03 -0.93
C PHE A 120 9.99 -4.51 -1.75
N LEU A 121 8.92 -4.07 -1.09
CA LEU A 121 7.77 -3.45 -1.77
C LEU A 121 8.19 -2.19 -2.54
N LYS A 122 9.03 -1.34 -1.96
CA LYS A 122 9.57 -0.14 -2.62
C LYS A 122 10.41 -0.48 -3.84
N ASP A 123 11.22 -1.55 -3.76
CA ASP A 123 12.02 -2.02 -4.89
C ASP A 123 11.13 -2.57 -6.02
N GLU A 124 10.09 -3.33 -5.71
CA GLU A 124 9.12 -3.79 -6.73
C GLU A 124 8.31 -2.62 -7.31
N ALA A 125 7.89 -1.64 -6.50
CA ALA A 125 7.21 -0.44 -6.98
C ALA A 125 8.10 0.35 -7.95
N LYS A 126 9.40 0.45 -7.67
CA LYS A 126 10.36 1.05 -8.59
C LYS A 126 10.47 0.26 -9.89
N LYS A 127 10.65 -1.07 -9.83
CA LYS A 127 10.81 -1.93 -11.01
C LYS A 127 9.58 -1.97 -11.91
N ARG A 128 8.37 -1.96 -11.32
CA ARG A 128 7.11 -2.21 -12.02
C ARG A 128 6.34 -0.95 -12.38
N LEU A 129 6.45 0.11 -11.56
CA LEU A 129 5.71 1.37 -11.74
C LEU A 129 6.62 2.57 -12.01
N GLY A 130 7.94 2.44 -11.91
CA GLY A 130 8.86 3.58 -11.98
C GLY A 130 8.90 4.44 -10.70
N ALA A 131 8.33 3.95 -9.59
CA ALA A 131 8.22 4.73 -8.35
C ALA A 131 9.59 5.00 -7.69
N ASP A 132 10.16 6.17 -7.92
CA ASP A 132 11.44 6.62 -7.35
C ASP A 132 11.28 7.59 -6.16
N ASN A 133 10.04 8.01 -5.88
CA ASN A 133 9.71 8.96 -4.84
C ASN A 133 8.41 8.57 -4.13
N TRP A 134 8.22 9.08 -2.91
CA TRP A 134 7.04 8.84 -2.09
C TRP A 134 6.56 10.18 -1.53
N ARG A 135 5.33 10.57 -1.88
CA ARG A 135 4.74 11.87 -1.51
C ARG A 135 3.50 11.68 -0.65
N LEU A 136 3.22 12.65 0.20
CA LEU A 136 2.05 12.61 1.07
C LEU A 136 0.76 12.70 0.25
N TRP A 137 -0.22 11.87 0.58
CA TRP A 137 -1.57 12.01 0.07
C TRP A 137 -2.22 13.26 0.67
N ASP A 138 -2.69 14.17 -0.18
CA ASP A 138 -3.42 15.35 0.26
C ASP A 138 -4.77 15.02 0.91
N LYS A 139 -4.84 15.25 2.22
CA LYS A 139 -6.03 15.07 3.08
C LYS A 139 -7.23 15.93 2.69
N ASN A 140 -7.05 16.96 1.87
CA ASN A 140 -8.20 17.72 1.36
C ASN A 140 -9.10 16.89 0.43
N TYR A 141 -8.62 15.74 -0.03
CA TYR A 141 -9.31 14.88 -0.99
C TYR A 141 -9.78 13.55 -0.40
N TRP A 142 -9.71 13.36 0.94
CA TRP A 142 -10.26 12.17 1.61
C TRP A 142 -10.68 12.42 3.05
#